data_AF-E6K2Z9-F1
#
_entry.id   AF-E6K2Z9-F1
#
_cell.length_a   1.000
_cell.length_b   1.000
_cell.length_c   1.000
_cell.angle_alpha   90.00
_cell.angle_beta   90.00
_cell.angle_gamma   90.00
#
_symmetry.space_group_name_H-M   'P 1'
#
loop_
_entity.id
_entity.type
_entity.pdbx_description
1 polymer ?
#
loop_
_entity_poly.entity_id
_entity_poly.type
_entity_poly.pdbx_seq_one_letter_code
_entity_poly.pdbx_strand_id
1 'polypeptide(L)'
;MRKSKDDGRNRTVGATLINRKVRIIGIILAVVTLIGVIAFSATACSANRSRQQVAVDVLDHPARYRSEKGGIYVMDSAHVLASSTQEWIRRQNKRMEKDLGAQIMVVTVDKLPAGTSIEDYSMKLAERFKPGSAEKDNGLVYVLAVSDHKDRLEVGYGLESTITDSNAAVIIHQGEKKYKNKEYDAGVRDVVSAAVAYARGDGEGYDDESDVSAPSRSSGISFDVIIDILVMIGIMLFAFRPHRRNSGWDGDSFGGWSSGDSSSGWSSGSDSSSSSSSSGGGDSFGGGSFGGGGASGSW
;
A
#
# COMPACT_ATOMS: atom_id res chain seq x y z
N MET A 1 -37.69 81.27 -17.33
CA MET A 1 -37.40 79.83 -17.35
C MET A 1 -35.91 79.58 -17.60
N ARG A 2 -35.15 79.08 -16.62
CA ARG A 2 -33.76 78.63 -16.80
C ARG A 2 -33.74 77.10 -16.87
N LYS A 3 -33.26 76.57 -18.00
CA LYS A 3 -33.26 75.14 -18.35
C LYS A 3 -32.02 74.50 -17.71
N SER A 4 -32.24 73.58 -16.76
CA SER A 4 -31.22 72.74 -16.13
C SER A 4 -30.53 71.89 -17.20
N LYS A 5 -29.20 71.99 -17.27
CA LYS A 5 -28.32 71.35 -18.26
C LYS A 5 -27.24 70.60 -17.49
N ASP A 6 -27.58 69.50 -16.82
CA ASP A 6 -26.58 68.72 -16.09
C ASP A 6 -26.94 67.22 -15.93
N ASP A 7 -27.21 66.51 -17.03
CA ASP A 7 -27.54 65.08 -16.96
C ASP A 7 -26.68 64.17 -17.88
N GLY A 8 -25.66 64.74 -18.54
CA GLY A 8 -24.81 64.01 -19.50
C GLY A 8 -23.54 63.40 -18.94
N ARG A 9 -23.08 63.80 -17.75
CA ARG A 9 -21.76 63.40 -17.20
C ARG A 9 -21.78 62.11 -16.37
N ASN A 10 -22.94 61.65 -15.90
CA ASN A 10 -22.98 60.55 -14.94
C ASN A 10 -23.07 59.16 -15.59
N ARG A 11 -23.48 59.06 -16.87
CA ARG A 11 -23.61 57.77 -17.58
C ARG A 11 -22.29 57.22 -18.15
N THR A 12 -21.35 58.09 -18.52
CA THR A 12 -20.03 57.70 -19.06
C THR A 12 -19.04 57.22 -17.99
N VAL A 13 -19.14 57.76 -16.78
CA VAL A 13 -18.28 57.36 -15.65
C VAL A 13 -18.63 55.96 -15.15
N GLY A 14 -19.91 55.59 -15.11
CA GLY A 14 -20.38 54.25 -14.71
C GLY A 14 -19.89 53.12 -15.62
N ALA A 15 -19.93 53.32 -16.96
CA ALA A 15 -19.46 52.33 -17.93
C ALA A 15 -17.95 52.07 -17.88
N THR A 16 -17.16 53.10 -17.54
CA THR A 16 -15.70 53.01 -17.44
C THR A 16 -15.28 52.27 -16.15
N LEU A 17 -16.04 52.45 -15.06
CA LEU A 17 -15.81 51.72 -13.81
C LEU A 17 -16.09 50.22 -13.95
N ILE A 18 -17.16 49.85 -14.64
CA ILE A 18 -17.53 48.44 -14.85
C ILE A 18 -16.45 47.71 -15.66
N ASN A 19 -15.98 48.31 -16.75
CA ASN A 19 -14.91 47.72 -17.57
C ASN A 19 -13.57 47.59 -16.83
N ARG A 20 -13.25 48.51 -15.91
CA ARG A 20 -12.09 48.37 -15.03
C ARG A 20 -12.25 47.21 -14.05
N LYS A 21 -13.42 47.06 -13.43
CA LYS A 21 -13.69 45.95 -12.49
C LYS A 21 -13.65 44.59 -13.19
N VAL A 22 -14.25 44.45 -14.37
CA VAL A 22 -14.23 43.20 -15.15
C VAL A 22 -12.81 42.81 -15.57
N ARG A 23 -11.99 43.79 -15.99
CA ARG A 23 -10.56 43.54 -16.30
C ARG A 23 -9.75 43.10 -15.08
N ILE A 24 -9.98 43.72 -13.92
CA ILE A 24 -9.29 43.34 -12.68
C ILE A 24 -9.66 41.92 -12.25
N ILE A 25 -10.95 41.55 -12.31
CA ILE A 25 -11.42 40.20 -11.97
C ILE A 25 -10.80 39.16 -12.92
N GLY A 26 -10.74 39.44 -14.23
CA GLY A 26 -10.11 38.55 -15.20
C GLY A 26 -8.62 38.32 -14.95
N ILE A 27 -7.88 39.38 -14.57
CA ILE A 27 -6.46 39.27 -14.21
C ILE A 27 -6.28 38.43 -12.94
N ILE A 28 -7.10 38.67 -11.91
CA ILE A 28 -7.04 37.90 -10.65
C ILE A 28 -7.31 36.42 -10.92
N LEU A 29 -8.32 36.10 -11.73
CA LEU A 29 -8.65 34.71 -12.07
C LEU A 29 -7.50 34.03 -12.83
N ALA A 30 -6.88 34.71 -13.78
CA ALA A 30 -5.74 34.21 -14.54
C ALA A 30 -4.48 34.01 -13.67
N VAL A 31 -4.25 34.89 -12.70
CA VAL A 31 -3.13 34.75 -11.75
C VAL A 31 -3.37 33.59 -10.80
N VAL A 32 -4.60 33.41 -10.29
CA VAL A 32 -4.95 32.29 -9.41
C VAL A 32 -4.82 30.95 -10.14
N THR A 33 -5.27 30.84 -11.38
CA THR A 33 -5.10 29.60 -12.17
C THR A 33 -3.62 29.34 -12.49
N LEU A 34 -2.84 30.36 -12.82
CA LEU A 34 -1.41 30.23 -13.09
C LEU A 34 -0.65 29.76 -11.84
N ILE A 35 -0.94 30.35 -10.66
CA ILE A 35 -0.35 29.92 -9.38
C ILE A 35 -0.75 28.46 -9.07
N GLY A 36 -2.01 28.09 -9.32
CA GLY A 36 -2.49 26.72 -9.13
C GLY A 36 -1.75 25.70 -10.01
N VAL A 37 -1.52 26.02 -11.28
CA VAL A 37 -0.75 25.17 -12.21
C VAL A 37 0.70 25.03 -11.76
N ILE A 38 1.35 26.13 -11.37
CA ILE A 38 2.74 26.11 -10.88
C ILE A 38 2.85 25.28 -9.59
N ALA A 39 1.92 25.43 -8.65
CA ALA A 39 1.89 24.67 -7.40
C ALA A 39 1.64 23.17 -7.64
N PHE A 40 0.74 22.82 -8.57
CA PHE A 40 0.48 21.43 -8.94
C PHE A 40 1.70 20.77 -9.61
N SER A 41 2.36 21.47 -10.54
CA SER A 41 3.59 21.00 -11.18
C SER A 41 4.75 20.84 -10.19
N ALA A 42 4.91 21.77 -9.24
CA ALA A 42 5.92 21.67 -8.20
C ALA A 42 5.68 20.47 -7.26
N THR A 43 4.41 20.22 -6.90
CA THR A 43 4.01 19.10 -6.04
C THR A 43 4.21 17.76 -6.74
N ALA A 44 3.81 17.64 -8.02
CA ALA A 44 4.03 16.43 -8.82
C ALA A 44 5.54 16.14 -9.03
N CYS A 45 6.35 17.17 -9.22
CA CYS A 45 7.81 17.05 -9.33
C CYS A 45 8.44 16.58 -8.00
N SER A 46 7.97 17.11 -6.86
CA SER A 46 8.42 16.69 -5.52
C SER A 46 8.02 15.25 -5.19
N ALA A 47 6.78 14.85 -5.53
CA ALA A 47 6.28 13.50 -5.30
C ALA A 47 7.05 12.46 -6.13
N ASN A 48 7.27 12.71 -7.43
CA ASN A 48 8.02 11.80 -8.30
C ASN A 48 9.49 11.68 -7.86
N ARG A 49 10.10 12.75 -7.36
CA ARG A 49 11.47 12.73 -6.80
C ARG A 49 11.55 11.88 -5.53
N SER A 50 10.54 11.95 -4.65
CA SER A 50 10.50 11.13 -3.43
C SER A 50 10.38 9.62 -3.73
N ARG A 51 9.55 9.24 -4.71
CA ARG A 51 9.32 7.83 -5.10
C ARG A 51 10.57 7.18 -5.70
N GLN A 52 11.26 7.88 -6.60
CA GLN A 52 12.54 7.39 -7.14
C GLN A 52 13.65 7.32 -6.08
N GLN A 53 13.63 8.23 -5.11
CA GLN A 53 14.61 8.25 -4.03
C GLN A 53 14.46 7.02 -3.10
N VAL A 54 13.23 6.51 -2.91
CA VAL A 54 13.02 5.25 -2.18
C VAL A 54 13.65 4.06 -2.92
N ALA A 55 13.48 3.96 -4.24
CA ALA A 55 14.09 2.87 -5.02
C ALA A 55 15.63 2.89 -4.97
N VAL A 56 16.24 4.08 -4.94
CA VAL A 56 17.69 4.25 -4.74
C VAL A 56 18.08 3.91 -3.29
N ASP A 57 17.32 4.39 -2.31
CA ASP A 57 17.58 4.13 -0.88
C ASP A 57 17.49 2.64 -0.53
N VAL A 58 16.63 1.89 -1.21
CA VAL A 58 16.55 0.42 -1.14
C VAL A 58 17.90 -0.23 -1.49
N LEU A 59 18.60 0.27 -2.50
CA LEU A 59 19.92 -0.24 -2.91
C LEU A 59 21.02 0.20 -1.94
N ASP A 60 21.00 1.47 -1.55
CA ASP A 60 22.06 2.09 -0.75
C ASP A 60 22.00 1.65 0.73
N HIS A 61 20.80 1.52 1.27
CA HIS A 61 20.54 1.25 2.68
C HIS A 61 19.65 0.02 2.89
N PRO A 62 20.11 -1.18 2.47
CA PRO A 62 19.32 -2.41 2.54
C PRO A 62 18.86 -2.75 3.97
N ALA A 63 19.65 -2.36 4.98
CA ALA A 63 19.32 -2.57 6.38
C ALA A 63 18.10 -1.78 6.87
N ARG A 64 17.73 -0.66 6.22
CA ARG A 64 16.55 0.16 6.61
C ARG A 64 15.24 -0.48 6.20
N TYR A 65 15.25 -1.28 5.14
CA TYR A 65 14.07 -1.97 4.63
C TYR A 65 13.96 -3.41 5.12
N ARG A 66 14.93 -3.84 5.94
CA ARG A 66 14.83 -5.06 6.73
C ARG A 66 13.78 -4.82 7.82
N SER A 67 12.60 -5.43 7.66
CA SER A 67 11.52 -5.31 8.65
C SER A 67 12.02 -5.65 10.06
N GLU A 68 11.66 -4.84 11.06
CA GLU A 68 11.93 -5.09 12.49
C GLU A 68 11.35 -6.43 12.98
N LYS A 69 10.37 -6.99 12.26
CA LYS A 69 9.80 -8.32 12.50
C LYS A 69 10.47 -9.45 11.70
N GLY A 70 11.69 -9.23 11.20
CA GLY A 70 12.49 -10.26 10.53
C GLY A 70 11.89 -10.67 9.19
N GLY A 71 12.21 -9.97 8.12
CA GLY A 71 11.83 -10.45 6.79
C GLY A 71 12.53 -9.67 5.70
N ILE A 72 13.75 -10.08 5.40
CA ILE A 72 14.52 -9.66 4.23
C ILE A 72 13.89 -10.08 2.89
N TYR A 73 12.94 -11.03 2.92
CA TYR A 73 12.34 -11.61 1.73
C TYR A 73 11.37 -10.68 0.99
N VAL A 74 10.81 -9.66 1.65
CA VAL A 74 9.81 -8.78 1.04
C VAL A 74 10.09 -7.32 1.36
N MET A 75 10.22 -6.52 0.32
CA MET A 75 10.40 -5.07 0.38
C MET A 75 9.31 -4.38 -0.44
N ASP A 76 8.20 -4.04 0.23
CA ASP A 76 7.04 -3.42 -0.41
C ASP A 76 7.09 -1.89 -0.31
N SER A 77 7.93 -1.26 -1.14
CA SER A 77 8.07 0.21 -1.14
C SER A 77 6.98 0.91 -1.96
N ALA A 78 6.30 0.17 -2.84
CA ALA A 78 5.15 0.69 -3.57
C ALA A 78 3.85 0.68 -2.72
N HIS A 79 3.87 0.02 -1.56
CA HIS A 79 2.70 -0.18 -0.69
C HIS A 79 1.52 -0.84 -1.42
N VAL A 80 1.84 -1.85 -2.24
CA VAL A 80 0.85 -2.58 -3.05
C VAL A 80 0.57 -3.98 -2.52
N LEU A 81 1.31 -4.44 -1.49
CA LEU A 81 1.14 -5.76 -0.90
C LEU A 81 0.44 -5.70 0.45
N ALA A 82 -0.60 -6.50 0.61
CA ALA A 82 -1.26 -6.70 1.89
C ALA A 82 -0.32 -7.40 2.88
N SER A 83 -0.45 -7.10 4.17
CA SER A 83 0.38 -7.73 5.21
C SER A 83 0.29 -9.26 5.20
N SER A 84 -0.90 -9.81 4.90
CA SER A 84 -1.12 -11.25 4.74
C SER A 84 -0.31 -11.86 3.60
N THR A 85 -0.14 -11.14 2.49
CA THR A 85 0.68 -11.57 1.36
C THR A 85 2.16 -11.54 1.72
N GLN A 86 2.62 -10.48 2.38
CA GLN A 86 4.00 -10.42 2.86
C GLN A 86 4.32 -11.56 3.82
N GLU A 87 3.43 -11.87 4.77
CA GLU A 87 3.58 -13.01 5.68
C GLU A 87 3.54 -14.36 4.96
N TRP A 88 2.68 -14.50 3.96
CA TRP A 88 2.63 -15.71 3.13
C TRP A 88 3.95 -15.91 2.37
N ILE A 89 4.52 -14.86 1.76
CA ILE A 89 5.84 -14.94 1.09
C ILE A 89 6.94 -15.34 2.09
N ARG A 90 6.92 -14.81 3.32
CA ARG A 90 7.87 -15.22 4.38
C ARG A 90 7.73 -16.71 4.71
N ARG A 91 6.50 -17.23 4.80
CA ARG A 91 6.26 -18.66 5.02
C ARG A 91 6.76 -19.52 3.85
N GLN A 92 6.55 -19.09 2.61
CA GLN A 92 7.07 -19.80 1.43
C GLN A 92 8.60 -19.84 1.45
N ASN A 93 9.28 -18.73 1.75
CA ASN A 93 10.73 -18.72 1.90
C ASN A 93 11.23 -19.70 2.96
N LYS A 94 10.62 -19.73 4.15
CA LYS A 94 11.00 -20.70 5.20
C LYS A 94 10.85 -22.15 4.75
N ARG A 95 9.84 -22.46 3.92
CA ARG A 95 9.66 -23.79 3.32
C ARG A 95 10.73 -24.06 2.28
N MET A 96 10.95 -23.15 1.33
CA MET A 96 11.98 -23.29 0.29
C MET A 96 13.39 -23.43 0.85
N GLU A 97 13.74 -22.68 1.89
CA GLU A 97 15.03 -22.77 2.56
C GLU A 97 15.23 -24.14 3.20
N LYS A 98 14.21 -24.65 3.88
CA LYS A 98 14.26 -25.96 4.53
C LYS A 98 14.36 -27.09 3.52
N ASP A 99 13.56 -27.03 2.46
CA ASP A 99 13.38 -28.13 1.51
C ASP A 99 14.49 -28.15 0.44
N LEU A 100 14.87 -26.98 -0.06
CA LEU A 100 15.76 -26.81 -1.22
C LEU A 100 17.04 -26.03 -0.86
N GLY A 101 17.03 -25.25 0.22
CA GLY A 101 18.02 -24.21 0.49
C GLY A 101 17.86 -22.97 -0.39
N ALA A 102 16.73 -22.84 -1.09
CA ALA A 102 16.44 -21.77 -2.04
C ALA A 102 15.70 -20.61 -1.36
N GLN A 103 15.86 -19.39 -1.87
CA GLN A 103 15.21 -18.18 -1.32
C GLN A 103 14.71 -17.29 -2.46
N ILE A 104 13.59 -16.60 -2.25
CA ILE A 104 13.05 -15.58 -3.14
C ILE A 104 12.91 -14.25 -2.43
N MET A 105 13.53 -13.22 -3.00
CA MET A 105 13.35 -11.82 -2.61
C MET A 105 12.30 -11.16 -3.50
N VAL A 106 11.32 -10.49 -2.90
CA VAL A 106 10.27 -9.77 -3.60
C VAL A 106 10.41 -8.29 -3.30
N VAL A 107 10.55 -7.47 -4.33
CA VAL A 107 10.70 -6.02 -4.23
C VAL A 107 9.63 -5.34 -5.07
N THR A 108 8.83 -4.49 -4.45
CA THR A 108 7.92 -3.59 -5.17
C THR A 108 8.43 -2.17 -5.04
N VAL A 109 8.49 -1.46 -6.16
CA VAL A 109 8.80 -0.03 -6.20
C VAL A 109 7.75 0.69 -7.03
N ASP A 110 7.43 1.90 -6.63
CA ASP A 110 6.50 2.71 -7.43
C ASP A 110 7.13 3.06 -8.78
N LYS A 111 8.39 3.49 -8.79
CA LYS A 111 9.10 3.89 -10.00
C LYS A 111 10.59 3.58 -9.94
N LEU A 112 11.16 3.14 -11.05
CA LEU A 112 12.58 2.88 -11.21
C LEU A 112 13.41 4.18 -11.09
N PRO A 113 14.66 4.08 -10.59
CA PRO A 113 15.59 5.20 -10.63
C PRO A 113 15.80 5.71 -12.05
N ALA A 114 15.96 7.03 -12.19
CA ALA A 114 16.10 7.65 -13.51
C ALA A 114 17.27 7.05 -14.29
N GLY A 115 17.02 6.67 -15.55
CA GLY A 115 18.03 6.09 -16.43
C GLY A 115 18.47 4.67 -16.10
N THR A 116 17.75 3.97 -15.20
CA THR A 116 18.05 2.58 -14.84
C THR A 116 17.00 1.65 -15.47
N SER A 117 17.45 0.56 -16.10
CA SER A 117 16.58 -0.50 -16.60
C SER A 117 16.07 -1.39 -15.44
N ILE A 118 15.03 -2.20 -15.67
CA ILE A 118 14.57 -3.11 -14.61
C ILE A 118 15.56 -4.26 -14.41
N GLU A 119 16.25 -4.66 -15.48
CA GLU A 119 17.36 -5.60 -15.52
C GLU A 119 18.48 -5.14 -14.60
N ASP A 120 19.01 -3.94 -14.83
CA ASP A 120 20.10 -3.37 -14.01
C ASP A 120 19.69 -3.21 -12.55
N TYR A 121 18.44 -2.81 -12.31
CA TYR A 121 17.91 -2.63 -10.96
C TYR A 121 17.81 -3.97 -10.21
N SER A 122 17.24 -4.99 -10.84
CA SER A 122 17.11 -6.33 -10.27
C SER A 122 18.46 -7.00 -10.04
N MET A 123 19.42 -6.83 -10.96
CA MET A 123 20.76 -7.38 -10.83
C MET A 123 21.49 -6.76 -9.64
N LYS A 124 21.41 -5.44 -9.48
CA LYS A 124 21.99 -4.74 -8.31
C LYS A 124 21.38 -5.23 -7.00
N LEU A 125 20.08 -5.52 -6.97
CA LEU A 125 19.42 -6.13 -5.81
C LEU A 125 19.98 -7.54 -5.56
N ALA A 126 20.08 -8.36 -6.60
CA ALA A 126 20.59 -9.72 -6.51
C ALA A 126 22.05 -9.76 -5.98
N GLU A 127 22.94 -8.91 -6.52
CA GLU A 127 24.33 -8.80 -6.07
C GLU A 127 24.47 -8.29 -4.63
N ARG A 128 23.57 -7.40 -4.21
CA ARG A 128 23.61 -6.75 -2.90
C ARG A 128 23.04 -7.63 -1.80
N PHE A 129 21.92 -8.28 -2.07
CA PHE A 129 21.17 -9.07 -1.08
C PHE A 129 21.51 -10.56 -1.14
N LYS A 130 21.96 -11.05 -2.29
CA LYS A 130 22.41 -12.43 -2.51
C LYS A 130 21.45 -13.50 -1.97
N PRO A 131 20.16 -13.48 -2.35
CA PRO A 131 19.25 -14.56 -1.98
C PRO A 131 19.77 -15.91 -2.46
N GLY A 132 19.39 -16.97 -1.74
CA GLY A 132 19.80 -18.36 -1.98
C GLY A 132 20.98 -18.76 -1.12
N SER A 133 21.38 -20.03 -1.22
CA SER A 133 22.60 -20.54 -0.59
C SER A 133 23.84 -20.17 -1.41
N ALA A 134 24.93 -19.77 -0.76
CA ALA A 134 26.23 -19.56 -1.40
C ALA A 134 26.84 -20.82 -2.05
N GLU A 135 26.41 -22.02 -1.64
CA GLU A 135 26.87 -23.28 -2.23
C GLU A 135 26.05 -23.67 -3.46
N LYS A 136 24.76 -23.34 -3.45
CA LYS A 136 23.81 -23.81 -4.47
C LYS A 136 23.41 -22.74 -5.47
N ASP A 137 23.67 -21.46 -5.20
CA ASP A 137 23.29 -20.32 -6.05
C ASP A 137 21.81 -20.34 -6.48
N ASN A 138 20.94 -20.79 -5.57
CA ASN A 138 19.53 -21.07 -5.83
C ASN A 138 18.61 -19.95 -5.33
N GLY A 139 19.03 -18.71 -5.57
CA GLY A 139 18.27 -17.51 -5.25
C GLY A 139 17.35 -17.06 -6.38
N LEU A 140 16.30 -16.34 -6.02
CA LEU A 140 15.42 -15.63 -6.94
C LEU A 140 15.25 -14.19 -6.47
N VAL A 141 15.17 -13.24 -7.41
CA VAL A 141 14.76 -11.85 -7.13
C VAL A 141 13.64 -11.47 -8.07
N TYR A 142 12.47 -11.19 -7.52
CA TYR A 142 11.35 -10.64 -8.26
C TYR A 142 11.19 -9.15 -7.96
N VAL A 143 11.13 -8.34 -9.02
CA VAL A 143 10.92 -6.89 -8.94
C VAL A 143 9.65 -6.51 -9.68
N LEU A 144 8.80 -5.71 -9.05
CA LEU A 144 7.63 -5.06 -9.67
C LEU A 144 7.81 -3.53 -9.63
N ALA A 145 7.86 -2.88 -10.79
CA ALA A 145 7.91 -1.43 -10.95
C ALA A 145 6.55 -0.91 -11.47
N VAL A 146 5.71 -0.44 -10.55
CA VAL A 146 4.28 -0.20 -10.79
C VAL A 146 4.02 0.88 -11.84
N SER A 147 4.64 2.06 -11.70
CA SER A 147 4.45 3.19 -12.61
C SER A 147 5.21 3.03 -13.93
N ASP A 148 6.25 2.19 -13.96
CA ASP A 148 6.97 1.89 -15.19
C ASP A 148 6.32 0.77 -16.00
N HIS A 149 5.30 0.10 -15.44
CA HIS A 149 4.62 -1.04 -16.05
C HIS A 149 5.60 -2.15 -16.43
N LYS A 150 6.54 -2.44 -15.54
CA LYS A 150 7.59 -3.45 -15.75
C LYS A 150 7.75 -4.34 -14.54
N ASP A 151 8.04 -5.61 -14.79
CA ASP A 151 8.46 -6.56 -13.79
C ASP A 151 9.62 -7.41 -14.30
N ARG A 152 10.33 -8.04 -13.37
CA ARG A 152 11.46 -8.91 -13.70
C ARG A 152 11.63 -9.98 -12.66
N LEU A 153 11.89 -11.20 -13.11
CA LEU A 153 12.38 -12.30 -12.31
C LEU A 153 13.84 -12.57 -12.69
N GLU A 154 14.74 -12.39 -11.74
CA GLU A 154 16.14 -12.78 -11.80
C GLU A 154 16.30 -14.19 -11.22
N VAL A 155 17.02 -15.05 -11.93
CA VAL A 155 17.23 -16.46 -11.54
C VAL A 155 18.70 -16.70 -11.24
N GLY A 156 18.99 -17.27 -10.06
CA GLY A 156 20.35 -17.67 -9.68
C GLY A 156 20.79 -18.96 -10.41
N TYR A 157 22.10 -19.12 -10.60
CA TYR A 157 22.70 -20.19 -11.41
C TYR A 157 22.20 -21.60 -11.05
N GLY A 158 21.97 -21.86 -9.76
CA GLY A 158 21.51 -23.16 -9.28
C GLY A 158 20.11 -23.55 -9.74
N LEU A 159 19.29 -22.57 -10.12
CA LEU A 159 17.91 -22.79 -10.55
C LEU A 159 17.74 -22.71 -12.06
N GLU A 160 18.74 -22.29 -12.85
CA GLU A 160 18.60 -22.12 -14.32
C GLU A 160 18.22 -23.42 -15.05
N SER A 161 18.61 -24.57 -14.52
CA SER A 161 18.24 -25.88 -15.08
C SER A 161 16.75 -26.22 -14.90
N THR A 162 16.10 -25.64 -13.90
CA THR A 162 14.69 -25.90 -13.55
C THR A 162 13.80 -24.73 -13.97
N ILE A 163 14.31 -23.51 -13.82
CA ILE A 163 13.70 -22.25 -14.21
C ILE A 163 14.55 -21.65 -15.34
N THR A 164 14.31 -22.12 -16.55
CA THR A 164 14.89 -21.51 -17.76
C THR A 164 14.29 -20.12 -17.99
N ASP A 165 14.91 -19.32 -18.86
CA ASP A 165 14.37 -18.00 -19.24
C ASP A 165 12.94 -18.08 -19.79
N SER A 166 12.62 -19.16 -20.52
CA SER A 166 11.25 -19.40 -21.02
C SER A 166 10.26 -19.66 -19.88
N ASN A 167 10.67 -20.41 -18.85
CA ASN A 167 9.84 -20.66 -17.68
C ASN A 167 9.69 -19.39 -16.83
N ALA A 168 10.76 -18.60 -16.70
CA ALA A 168 10.71 -17.30 -16.04
C ALA A 168 9.70 -16.35 -16.72
N ALA A 169 9.66 -16.33 -18.05
CA ALA A 169 8.70 -15.54 -18.81
C ALA A 169 7.24 -15.99 -18.56
N VAL A 170 7.03 -17.32 -18.49
CA VAL A 170 5.73 -17.90 -18.12
C VAL A 170 5.31 -17.50 -16.70
N ILE A 171 6.24 -17.56 -15.75
CA ILE A 171 6.01 -17.19 -14.34
C ILE A 171 5.57 -15.73 -14.22
N ILE A 172 6.31 -14.78 -14.80
CA ILE A 172 5.98 -13.36 -14.67
C ILE A 172 4.67 -13.00 -15.38
N HIS A 173 4.37 -13.67 -16.50
CA HIS A 173 3.13 -13.46 -17.25
C HIS A 173 1.87 -13.81 -16.43
N GLN A 174 1.98 -14.63 -15.38
CA GLN A 174 0.85 -14.85 -14.45
C GLN A 174 0.46 -13.57 -13.71
N GLY A 175 1.44 -12.78 -13.26
CA GLY A 175 1.22 -11.50 -12.60
C GLY A 175 0.71 -10.43 -13.56
N GLU A 176 1.30 -10.33 -14.76
CA GLU A 176 0.95 -9.32 -15.77
C GLU A 176 -0.54 -9.31 -16.14
N LYS A 177 -1.20 -10.49 -16.15
CA LYS A 177 -2.65 -10.60 -16.38
C LYS A 177 -3.46 -9.78 -15.37
N LYS A 178 -3.03 -9.77 -14.11
CA LYS A 178 -3.69 -9.09 -12.99
C LYS A 178 -3.27 -7.62 -12.87
N TYR A 179 -2.02 -7.30 -13.22
CA TYR A 179 -1.51 -5.93 -13.11
C TYR A 179 -2.25 -4.94 -14.02
N LYS A 180 -2.75 -5.40 -15.18
CA LYS A 180 -3.62 -4.61 -16.07
C LYS A 180 -4.89 -4.10 -15.38
N ASN A 181 -5.38 -4.83 -14.38
CA ASN A 181 -6.55 -4.45 -13.57
C ASN A 181 -6.17 -3.78 -12.24
N LYS A 182 -4.89 -3.46 -12.04
CA LYS A 182 -4.33 -2.94 -10.77
C LYS A 182 -4.45 -3.91 -9.60
N GLU A 183 -4.59 -5.20 -9.88
CA GLU A 183 -4.62 -6.28 -8.88
C GLU A 183 -3.19 -6.73 -8.53
N TYR A 184 -2.36 -5.79 -8.05
CA TYR A 184 -0.92 -6.01 -7.83
C TYR A 184 -0.63 -7.08 -6.77
N ASP A 185 -1.28 -7.02 -5.60
CA ASP A 185 -1.10 -8.01 -4.53
C ASP A 185 -1.37 -9.44 -5.03
N ALA A 186 -2.48 -9.63 -5.74
CA ALA A 186 -2.88 -10.92 -6.29
C ALA A 186 -1.95 -11.37 -7.42
N GLY A 187 -1.45 -10.46 -8.26
CA GLY A 187 -0.48 -10.81 -9.30
C GLY A 187 0.88 -11.23 -8.73
N VAL A 188 1.38 -10.54 -7.71
CA VAL A 188 2.63 -10.91 -7.03
C VAL A 188 2.50 -12.27 -6.37
N ARG A 189 1.34 -12.59 -5.77
CA ARG A 189 1.08 -13.93 -5.23
C ARG A 189 1.18 -15.01 -6.30
N ASP A 190 0.58 -14.80 -7.47
CA ASP A 190 0.63 -15.78 -8.56
C ASP A 190 2.07 -16.01 -9.05
N VAL A 191 2.84 -14.93 -9.22
CA VAL A 191 4.25 -15.01 -9.64
C VAL A 191 5.07 -15.79 -8.62
N VAL A 192 4.97 -15.45 -7.32
CA VAL A 192 5.72 -16.15 -6.27
C VAL A 192 5.29 -17.61 -6.17
N SER A 193 3.99 -17.88 -6.28
CA SER A 193 3.45 -19.25 -6.24
C SER A 193 4.02 -20.09 -7.39
N ALA A 194 4.01 -19.56 -8.61
CA ALA A 194 4.58 -20.23 -9.77
C ALA A 194 6.10 -20.40 -9.61
N ALA A 195 6.82 -19.37 -9.17
CA ALA A 195 8.27 -19.47 -8.93
C ALA A 195 8.64 -20.56 -7.92
N VAL A 196 7.87 -20.70 -6.83
CA VAL A 196 8.05 -21.78 -5.83
C VAL A 196 7.83 -23.16 -6.47
N ALA A 197 6.77 -23.30 -7.27
CA ALA A 197 6.42 -24.55 -7.96
C ALA A 197 7.53 -25.00 -8.92
N TYR A 198 7.99 -24.08 -9.76
CA TYR A 198 9.07 -24.34 -10.68
C TYR A 198 10.38 -24.64 -9.93
N ALA A 199 10.71 -23.92 -8.85
CA ALA A 199 11.91 -24.21 -8.06
C ALA A 199 11.90 -25.62 -7.43
N ARG A 200 10.73 -26.17 -7.15
CA ARG A 200 10.55 -27.55 -6.66
C ARG A 200 10.61 -28.62 -7.77
N GLY A 201 10.54 -28.20 -9.03
CA GLY A 201 10.46 -29.10 -10.19
C GLY A 201 9.04 -29.56 -10.53
N ASP A 202 8.01 -28.99 -9.90
CA ASP A 202 6.60 -29.36 -10.09
C ASP A 202 6.02 -28.76 -11.40
N GLY A 203 6.64 -27.69 -11.95
CA GLY A 203 6.19 -26.98 -13.14
C GLY A 203 4.98 -26.07 -12.88
N GLU A 204 4.12 -25.83 -13.89
CA GLU A 204 2.91 -25.00 -13.75
C GLU A 204 1.85 -25.56 -12.77
N GLY A 205 2.10 -26.70 -12.12
CA GLY A 205 1.20 -27.31 -11.15
C GLY A 205 1.54 -26.91 -9.72
N TYR A 206 1.08 -25.74 -9.27
CA TYR A 206 0.89 -25.49 -7.84
C TYR A 206 -0.57 -25.18 -7.58
N ASP A 207 -1.29 -26.21 -7.16
CA ASP A 207 -2.59 -26.06 -6.54
C ASP A 207 -2.36 -25.44 -5.16
N ASP A 208 -2.89 -24.23 -4.94
CA ASP A 208 -2.91 -23.52 -3.66
C ASP A 208 -3.84 -24.23 -2.66
N GLU A 209 -3.59 -25.50 -2.36
CA GLU A 209 -4.28 -26.29 -1.34
C GLU A 209 -3.32 -26.60 -0.19
N SER A 210 -3.05 -25.59 0.65
CA SER A 210 -2.83 -25.72 2.10
C SER A 210 -2.25 -24.43 2.65
N ASP A 211 -3.16 -23.48 2.92
CA ASP A 211 -3.12 -22.46 3.99
C ASP A 211 -3.99 -21.25 3.63
N VAL A 212 -5.14 -21.49 3.00
CA VAL A 212 -6.24 -20.50 2.99
C VAL A 212 -6.93 -20.55 4.36
N SER A 213 -6.20 -20.20 5.42
CA SER A 213 -6.83 -19.33 6.41
C SER A 213 -7.01 -18.00 5.70
N ALA A 214 -8.08 -17.91 4.91
CA ALA A 214 -8.64 -16.63 4.58
C ALA A 214 -8.75 -15.90 5.93
N PRO A 215 -8.14 -14.72 6.12
CA PRO A 215 -8.68 -13.84 7.12
C PRO A 215 -10.14 -13.68 6.67
N SER A 216 -11.04 -14.26 7.46
CA SER A 216 -12.40 -13.77 7.51
C SER A 216 -12.25 -12.26 7.49
N ARG A 217 -12.90 -11.60 6.52
CA ARG A 217 -13.14 -10.18 6.62
C ARG A 217 -13.99 -9.98 7.87
N SER A 218 -13.36 -10.04 9.05
CA SER A 218 -13.79 -9.21 10.14
C SER A 218 -13.46 -7.82 9.64
N SER A 219 -14.44 -7.19 9.00
CA SER A 219 -14.57 -5.75 8.99
C SER A 219 -14.67 -5.32 10.45
N GLY A 220 -13.55 -5.39 11.17
CA GLY A 220 -13.36 -4.71 12.43
C GLY A 220 -13.48 -3.25 12.07
N ILE A 221 -14.53 -2.62 12.57
CA ILE A 221 -14.74 -1.19 12.40
C ILE A 221 -13.52 -0.53 13.06
N SER A 222 -12.63 0.07 12.25
CA SER A 222 -11.47 0.81 12.77
C SER A 222 -11.96 1.81 13.82
N PHE A 223 -11.20 2.01 14.90
CA PHE A 223 -11.59 2.95 15.95
C PHE A 223 -11.95 4.34 15.40
N ASP A 224 -11.29 4.76 14.32
CA ASP A 224 -11.59 6.02 13.61
C ASP A 224 -13.00 6.03 13.00
N VAL A 225 -13.47 4.92 12.43
CA VAL A 225 -14.82 4.80 11.88
C VAL A 225 -15.87 4.75 13.00
N ILE A 226 -15.55 4.14 14.14
CA ILE A 226 -16.42 4.16 15.33
C ILE A 226 -16.56 5.59 15.85
N ILE A 227 -15.45 6.34 15.91
CA ILE A 227 -15.44 7.75 16.33
C ILE A 227 -16.28 8.59 15.36
N ASP A 228 -16.11 8.41 14.04
CA ASP A 228 -16.90 9.14 13.04
C ASP A 228 -18.41 8.84 13.15
N ILE A 229 -18.79 7.58 13.38
CA ILE A 229 -20.19 7.20 13.60
C ILE A 229 -20.75 7.83 14.89
N LEU A 230 -19.97 7.83 15.98
CA LEU A 230 -20.38 8.45 17.25
C LEU A 230 -20.51 9.97 17.13
N VAL A 231 -19.64 10.61 16.37
CA VAL A 231 -19.72 12.05 16.06
C VAL A 231 -20.96 12.33 15.22
N MET A 232 -21.27 11.49 14.23
CA MET A 232 -22.45 11.65 13.38
C MET A 232 -23.76 11.47 14.17
N ILE A 233 -23.83 10.48 15.06
CA ILE A 233 -24.96 10.28 15.99
C ILE A 233 -25.06 11.44 16.98
N GLY A 234 -23.94 11.94 17.50
CA GLY A 234 -23.90 13.10 18.39
C GLY A 234 -24.43 14.37 17.73
N ILE A 235 -24.05 14.63 16.47
CA ILE A 235 -24.56 15.75 15.67
C ILE A 235 -26.04 15.57 15.37
N MET A 236 -26.49 14.35 15.07
CA MET A 236 -27.91 14.05 14.84
C MET A 236 -28.73 14.28 16.12
N LEU A 237 -28.28 13.83 17.28
CA LEU A 237 -28.98 14.06 18.56
C LEU A 237 -28.92 15.53 19.01
N PHE A 238 -27.86 16.25 18.65
CA PHE A 238 -27.73 17.68 18.93
C PHE A 238 -28.60 18.54 18.00
N ALA A 239 -28.69 18.18 16.72
CA ALA A 239 -29.54 18.83 15.71
C ALA A 239 -31.02 18.50 15.90
N PHE A 240 -31.34 17.30 16.38
CA PHE A 240 -32.68 16.86 16.74
C PHE A 240 -32.97 17.04 18.23
N ARG A 241 -32.49 18.12 18.86
CA ARG A 241 -33.05 18.55 20.14
C ARG A 241 -34.53 18.89 19.91
N PRO A 242 -35.50 18.12 20.44
CA PRO A 242 -36.89 18.52 20.32
C PRO A 242 -37.05 19.85 21.04
N HIS A 243 -37.46 20.88 20.30
CA HIS A 243 -37.98 22.11 20.87
C HIS A 243 -39.19 21.72 21.72
N ARG A 244 -38.98 21.53 23.03
CA ARG A 244 -40.06 21.36 24.00
C ARG A 244 -40.87 22.66 23.99
N ARG A 245 -41.94 22.66 23.19
CA ARG A 245 -43.05 23.59 23.39
C ARG A 245 -43.71 23.23 24.71
N ASN A 246 -43.68 24.21 25.59
CA ASN A 246 -44.45 24.28 26.81
C ASN A 246 -45.95 24.10 26.52
N SER A 247 -46.57 23.08 27.13
CA SER A 247 -48.01 23.02 27.40
C SER A 247 -48.21 22.06 28.58
N GLY A 248 -48.78 22.56 29.67
CA GLY A 248 -48.87 21.88 30.96
C GLY A 248 -50.16 21.11 31.23
N TRP A 249 -50.21 20.60 32.48
CA TRP A 249 -51.34 20.10 33.30
C TRP A 249 -51.99 18.81 32.73
N ASP A 250 -52.31 17.72 33.45
CA ASP A 250 -52.47 17.32 34.86
C ASP A 250 -52.03 15.83 34.98
N GLY A 251 -51.53 15.27 36.09
CA GLY A 251 -52.36 14.75 37.18
C GLY A 251 -52.01 13.27 37.50
N ASP A 252 -51.47 13.07 38.70
CA ASP A 252 -51.61 11.95 39.65
C ASP A 252 -51.24 10.47 39.34
N SER A 253 -50.23 10.04 40.11
CA SER A 253 -50.17 8.87 41.02
C SER A 253 -50.35 7.45 40.49
N PHE A 254 -49.40 6.55 40.81
CA PHE A 254 -49.57 5.41 41.75
C PHE A 254 -48.39 4.40 41.70
N GLY A 255 -47.78 4.13 42.86
CA GLY A 255 -47.09 2.87 43.29
C GLY A 255 -45.78 2.47 42.59
N GLY A 256 -44.65 2.15 43.25
CA GLY A 256 -44.39 1.72 44.62
C GLY A 256 -43.92 0.24 44.67
N TRP A 257 -42.60 0.00 44.66
CA TRP A 257 -41.81 -1.10 45.28
C TRP A 257 -40.43 -1.18 44.56
N SER A 258 -39.29 -0.93 45.20
CA SER A 258 -38.58 -1.62 46.29
C SER A 258 -37.71 -2.80 45.83
N SER A 259 -36.43 -2.68 46.21
CA SER A 259 -35.43 -3.72 46.53
C SER A 259 -34.63 -4.38 45.41
N GLY A 260 -33.31 -4.33 45.55
CA GLY A 260 -32.39 -5.20 44.82
C GLY A 260 -30.91 -4.77 44.82
N ASP A 261 -30.33 -4.54 46.00
CA ASP A 261 -28.87 -4.48 46.19
C ASP A 261 -28.25 -5.89 46.09
N SER A 262 -27.19 -6.05 45.31
CA SER A 262 -26.12 -7.05 45.49
C SER A 262 -25.01 -6.77 44.46
N SER A 263 -23.96 -6.05 44.84
CA SER A 263 -22.71 -6.58 45.39
C SER A 263 -21.91 -7.46 44.42
N SER A 264 -20.88 -6.85 43.83
CA SER A 264 -19.50 -7.35 43.71
C SER A 264 -19.26 -8.86 43.93
N GLY A 265 -18.80 -9.52 42.87
CA GLY A 265 -18.12 -10.81 42.92
C GLY A 265 -17.06 -10.87 41.83
N TRP A 266 -15.84 -10.45 42.15
CA TRP A 266 -14.65 -10.72 41.35
C TRP A 266 -14.20 -12.15 41.62
N SER A 267 -14.14 -12.97 40.56
CA SER A 267 -13.48 -14.27 40.59
C SER A 267 -12.40 -14.29 39.51
N SER A 268 -11.16 -14.23 39.99
CA SER A 268 -9.92 -14.43 39.26
C SER A 268 -9.83 -15.86 38.72
N GLY A 269 -9.79 -16.00 37.40
CA GLY A 269 -9.35 -17.19 36.68
C GLY A 269 -8.02 -16.88 36.01
N SER A 270 -6.95 -17.44 36.58
CA SER A 270 -5.60 -17.40 36.03
C SER A 270 -5.43 -18.52 35.01
N ASP A 271 -5.40 -18.17 33.72
CA ASP A 271 -4.88 -19.07 32.70
C ASP A 271 -3.48 -18.62 32.30
N SER A 272 -2.56 -19.51 32.61
CA SER A 272 -1.15 -19.49 32.29
C SER A 272 -0.94 -19.40 30.77
N SER A 273 -0.55 -18.22 30.29
CA SER A 273 0.10 -18.08 29.00
C SER A 273 1.57 -18.48 29.15
N SER A 274 1.89 -19.72 28.79
CA SER A 274 3.26 -20.12 28.51
C SER A 274 3.71 -19.42 27.24
N SER A 275 4.27 -18.22 27.38
CA SER A 275 5.03 -17.57 26.31
C SER A 275 6.35 -18.31 26.15
N SER A 276 6.39 -19.29 25.25
CA SER A 276 7.63 -19.80 24.71
C SER A 276 8.26 -18.70 23.87
N SER A 277 9.18 -17.95 24.47
CA SER A 277 10.09 -17.06 23.76
C SER A 277 11.04 -17.92 22.94
N SER A 278 10.64 -18.26 21.71
CA SER A 278 11.59 -18.72 20.70
C SER A 278 12.42 -17.50 20.31
N SER A 279 13.64 -17.43 20.81
CA SER A 279 14.71 -16.59 20.29
C SER A 279 14.93 -16.96 18.82
N GLY A 280 14.18 -16.33 17.93
CA GLY A 280 14.28 -16.53 16.50
C GLY A 280 15.59 -15.94 16.00
N GLY A 281 16.48 -16.81 15.50
CA GLY A 281 17.60 -16.38 14.68
C GLY A 281 17.06 -15.56 13.51
N GLY A 282 17.69 -14.42 13.24
CA GLY A 282 17.19 -13.47 12.25
C GLY A 282 17.26 -14.03 10.82
N ASP A 283 16.17 -13.87 10.08
CA ASP A 283 16.09 -14.19 8.65
C ASP A 283 17.23 -13.49 7.89
N SER A 284 18.10 -14.29 7.26
CA SER A 284 19.30 -13.85 6.54
C SER A 284 19.45 -14.61 5.23
N PHE A 285 19.81 -13.91 4.16
CA PHE A 285 20.07 -14.54 2.87
C PHE A 285 21.36 -15.36 2.96
N GLY A 286 21.37 -16.52 2.31
CA GLY A 286 22.48 -17.48 2.39
C GLY A 286 23.67 -17.14 1.49
N GLY A 287 23.56 -16.13 0.62
CA GLY A 287 24.67 -15.61 -0.18
C GLY A 287 24.78 -16.13 -1.61
N GLY A 288 23.68 -16.48 -2.28
CA GLY A 288 23.69 -16.99 -3.66
C GLY A 288 24.17 -15.98 -4.73
N SER A 289 24.61 -16.51 -5.86
CA SER A 289 25.16 -15.78 -7.02
C SER A 289 24.23 -15.77 -8.23
N PHE A 290 24.36 -14.76 -9.09
CA PHE A 290 23.47 -14.49 -10.23
C PHE A 290 24.25 -14.15 -11.49
N GLY A 291 23.72 -14.53 -12.66
CA GLY A 291 24.39 -14.40 -13.95
C GLY A 291 23.64 -13.59 -15.01
N GLY A 292 22.47 -13.04 -14.71
CA GLY A 292 21.63 -12.33 -15.68
C GLY A 292 20.46 -13.15 -16.23
N GLY A 293 20.29 -14.40 -15.76
CA GLY A 293 19.21 -15.29 -16.16
C GLY A 293 17.82 -14.82 -15.71
N GLY A 294 16.79 -15.34 -16.36
CA GLY A 294 15.39 -15.05 -16.05
C GLY A 294 14.68 -14.24 -17.13
N ALA A 295 13.69 -13.45 -16.74
CA ALA A 295 12.79 -12.76 -17.69
C ALA A 295 12.32 -11.40 -17.20
N SER A 296 12.15 -10.48 -18.15
CA SER A 296 11.55 -9.17 -17.94
C SER A 296 10.19 -9.09 -18.66
N GLY A 297 9.25 -8.40 -18.04
CA GLY A 297 7.89 -8.24 -18.52
C GLY A 297 7.46 -6.76 -18.60
N SER A 298 6.35 -6.53 -19.30
CA SER A 298 5.71 -5.22 -19.40
C SER A 298 4.22 -5.34 -19.73
N TRP A 299 3.35 -4.56 -19.08
CA TRP A 299 1.88 -4.70 -19.19
C TRP A 299 1.09 -3.41 -19.41
#